data_AF-A0A7W7DP69-F1
#
_entry.id   AF-A0A7W7DP69-F1
#
_cell.length_a   1.000
_cell.length_b   1.000
_cell.length_c   1.000
_cell.angle_alpha   90.00
_cell.angle_beta   90.00
_cell.angle_gamma   90.00
#
_symmetry.space_group_name_H-M   'P 1'
#
loop_
_entity.id
_entity.type
_entity.pdbx_description
1 polymer ?
#
loop_
_entity_poly.entity_id
_entity_poly.type
_entity_poly.pdbx_seq_one_letter_code
_entity_poly.pdbx_strand_id
1 'polypeptide(L)'
;MTVGAWRDDRIGSALRGENPAVMRRLRSGFAVIGDVQFLPGYSVLLTDDPAVRRLSELPRSGRLAFLADMDRLGEAVERACRRVESGFRRVNLEILGNTDGFLHAHVWPRYDWEPEELVRLPVWLYPRERWSEERYAVGPRQDRLREAIGEELDRLAG
;
A
#
# COMPACT_ATOMS: atom_id res chain seq x y z
N MET A 1 -16.64 18.24 -3.25
CA MET A 1 -15.62 17.37 -3.87
C MET A 1 -16.32 16.15 -4.43
N THR A 2 -16.16 15.86 -5.71
CA THR A 2 -16.78 14.68 -6.35
C THR A 2 -16.19 13.40 -5.75
N VAL A 3 -17.05 12.38 -5.57
CA VAL A 3 -16.62 11.04 -5.13
C VAL A 3 -15.55 10.55 -6.11
N GLY A 4 -14.31 10.40 -5.63
CA GLY A 4 -13.20 9.86 -6.42
C GLY A 4 -12.10 10.83 -6.84
N ALA A 5 -12.25 12.15 -6.67
CA ALA A 5 -11.24 13.13 -7.08
C ALA A 5 -9.84 12.92 -6.42
N TRP A 6 -9.80 12.28 -5.26
CA TRP A 6 -8.54 11.95 -4.58
C TRP A 6 -7.72 10.89 -5.33
N ARG A 7 -8.32 10.05 -6.18
CA ARG A 7 -7.60 9.04 -6.96
C ARG A 7 -6.80 9.65 -8.11
N ASP A 8 -7.28 10.78 -8.63
CA ASP A 8 -6.61 11.54 -9.69
C ASP A 8 -5.43 12.37 -9.16
N ASP A 9 -5.47 12.75 -7.87
CA ASP A 9 -4.42 13.49 -7.16
C ASP A 9 -4.13 12.84 -5.78
N ARG A 10 -3.53 11.65 -5.79
CA ARG A 10 -3.34 10.85 -4.56
C ARG A 10 -2.45 11.51 -3.53
N ILE A 11 -1.36 12.13 -3.98
CA ILE A 11 -0.37 12.78 -3.11
C ILE A 11 -0.90 14.13 -2.64
N GLY A 12 -1.43 14.97 -3.54
CA GLY A 12 -1.97 16.27 -3.16
C GLY A 12 -3.18 16.14 -2.24
N SER A 13 -4.08 15.20 -2.49
CA SER A 13 -5.20 14.94 -1.56
C SER A 13 -4.73 14.39 -0.21
N ALA A 14 -3.65 13.61 -0.14
CA ALA A 14 -3.07 13.17 1.12
C ALA A 14 -2.43 14.34 1.89
N LEU A 15 -1.73 15.24 1.21
CA LEU A 15 -1.17 16.47 1.79
C LEU A 15 -2.26 17.40 2.35
N ARG A 16 -3.43 17.47 1.69
CA ARG A 16 -4.60 18.24 2.16
C ARG A 16 -5.42 17.54 3.24
N GLY A 17 -5.12 16.28 3.57
CA GLY A 17 -5.90 15.48 4.53
C GLY A 17 -7.27 15.02 3.99
N GLU A 18 -7.44 15.03 2.67
CA GLU A 18 -8.70 14.70 1.98
C GLU A 18 -8.73 13.27 1.45
N ASN A 19 -7.58 12.60 1.39
CA ASN A 19 -7.46 11.25 0.85
C ASN A 19 -7.98 10.20 1.87
N PRO A 20 -9.15 9.58 1.63
CA PRO A 20 -9.74 8.65 2.57
C PRO A 20 -9.00 7.31 2.66
N ALA A 21 -8.04 7.03 1.78
CA ALA A 21 -7.23 5.81 1.83
C ALA A 21 -6.05 5.92 2.82
N VAL A 22 -5.70 7.13 3.26
CA VAL A 22 -4.60 7.33 4.21
C VAL A 22 -4.90 6.61 5.53
N MET A 23 -3.96 5.76 5.95
CA MET A 23 -3.94 5.13 7.26
C MET A 23 -3.11 5.98 8.22
N ARG A 24 -1.88 6.33 7.83
CA ARG A 24 -0.98 7.17 8.64
C ARG A 24 -0.05 8.01 7.79
N ARG A 25 0.31 9.19 8.31
CA ARG A 25 1.47 9.96 7.87
C ARG A 25 2.74 9.32 8.45
N LEU A 26 3.72 9.05 7.60
CA LEU A 26 5.06 8.61 7.99
C LEU A 26 6.08 9.72 7.73
N ARG A 27 7.37 9.45 7.94
CA ARG A 27 8.42 10.49 7.87
C ARG A 27 8.57 11.11 6.48
N SER A 28 8.47 10.29 5.45
CA SER A 28 8.77 10.61 4.04
C SER A 28 7.57 10.42 3.10
N GLY A 29 6.42 10.05 3.66
CA GLY A 29 5.26 9.70 2.86
C GLY A 29 3.99 9.41 3.65
N PHE A 30 3.04 8.78 2.97
CA PHE A 30 1.76 8.38 3.51
C PHE A 30 1.57 6.88 3.31
N ALA A 31 1.30 6.15 4.38
CA ALA A 31 0.82 4.78 4.29
C ALA A 31 -0.67 4.81 3.96
N VAL A 32 -1.05 4.23 2.81
CA VAL A 32 -2.44 4.17 2.34
C VAL A 32 -2.86 2.72 2.09
N ILE A 33 -4.15 2.43 2.29
CA ILE A 33 -4.72 1.15 1.85
C ILE A 33 -4.86 1.17 0.32
N GLY A 34 -4.57 0.04 -0.33
CA GLY A 34 -4.65 -0.09 -1.79
C GLY A 34 -6.09 -0.16 -2.31
N ASP A 35 -6.30 0.32 -3.53
CA ASP A 35 -7.64 0.44 -4.16
C ASP A 35 -8.37 -0.89 -4.35
N VAL A 36 -7.61 -1.97 -4.54
CA VAL A 36 -8.11 -3.34 -4.72
C VAL A 36 -7.65 -4.22 -3.57
N GLN A 37 -8.45 -5.20 -3.20
CA GLN A 37 -8.26 -5.99 -1.98
C GLN A 37 -8.53 -7.48 -2.25
N PHE A 38 -8.27 -7.95 -3.48
CA PHE A 38 -8.30 -9.39 -3.79
C PHE A 38 -7.16 -10.15 -3.10
N LEU A 39 -6.08 -9.46 -2.75
CA LEU A 39 -5.14 -9.83 -1.70
C LEU A 39 -5.37 -8.85 -0.54
N PRO A 40 -6.14 -9.25 0.50
CA PRO A 40 -6.49 -8.34 1.59
C PRO A 40 -5.25 -7.73 2.23
N GLY A 41 -5.27 -6.44 2.56
CA GLY A 41 -4.16 -5.77 3.23
C GLY A 41 -3.12 -5.19 2.26
N TYR A 42 -3.33 -5.31 0.95
CA TYR A 42 -2.58 -4.56 -0.04
C TYR A 42 -2.56 -3.08 0.35
N SER A 43 -1.36 -2.54 0.49
CA SER A 43 -1.09 -1.18 0.94
C SER A 43 -0.04 -0.53 0.04
N VAL A 44 -0.01 0.80 0.03
CA VAL A 44 0.93 1.60 -0.75
C VAL A 44 1.56 2.64 0.15
N LEU A 45 2.88 2.82 0.05
CA LEU A 45 3.56 4.01 0.54
C LEU A 45 3.63 5.03 -0.59
N LEU A 46 2.94 6.16 -0.42
CA LEU A 46 3.04 7.32 -1.32
C LEU A 46 4.12 8.26 -0.80
N THR A 47 4.98 8.79 -1.67
CA THR A 47 5.84 9.93 -1.30
C THR A 47 4.99 11.16 -0.93
N ASP A 48 5.55 12.06 -0.13
CA ASP A 48 4.96 13.36 0.18
C ASP A 48 5.36 14.49 -0.77
N ASP A 49 6.24 14.21 -1.74
CA ASP A 49 6.63 15.15 -2.78
C ASP A 49 6.10 14.70 -4.15
N PRO A 50 5.06 15.36 -4.71
CA PRO A 50 4.47 14.97 -5.99
C PRO A 50 5.41 15.14 -7.19
N ALA A 51 6.53 15.87 -7.03
CA ALA A 51 7.52 16.02 -8.10
C ALA A 51 8.51 14.85 -8.18
N VAL A 52 8.63 14.04 -7.13
CA VAL A 52 9.57 12.91 -7.09
C VAL A 52 8.98 11.72 -7.82
N ARG A 53 9.70 11.24 -8.84
CA ARG A 53 9.25 10.17 -9.73
C ARG A 53 9.87 8.81 -9.43
N ARG A 54 11.06 8.81 -8.83
CA ARG A 54 11.85 7.60 -8.55
C ARG A 54 12.77 7.83 -7.36
N LEU A 55 13.15 6.74 -6.71
CA LEU A 55 13.97 6.78 -5.50
C LEU A 55 15.29 7.56 -5.71
N SER A 56 15.93 7.42 -6.88
CA SER A 56 17.20 8.08 -7.19
C SER A 56 17.16 9.60 -7.35
N GLU A 57 15.98 10.23 -7.41
CA GLU A 57 15.83 11.69 -7.42
C GLU A 57 15.93 12.29 -6.02
N LEU A 58 15.70 11.49 -4.98
CA LEU A 58 15.86 11.93 -3.59
C LEU A 58 17.35 12.01 -3.21
N PRO A 59 17.74 12.97 -2.36
CA PRO A 59 19.05 12.93 -1.69
C PRO A 59 19.18 11.63 -0.88
N ARG A 60 20.41 11.22 -0.57
CA ARG A 60 20.68 9.95 0.15
C ARG A 60 19.85 9.81 1.44
N SER A 61 19.72 10.88 2.21
CA SER A 61 18.89 10.90 3.43
C SER A 61 17.42 10.65 3.14
N GLY A 62 16.85 11.26 2.09
CA GLY A 62 15.48 11.05 1.65
C GLY A 62 15.23 9.61 1.17
N ARG A 63 16.18 9.04 0.42
CA ARG A 63 16.12 7.62 0.01
C ARG A 63 16.06 6.67 1.19
N LEU A 64 16.92 6.88 2.18
CA LEU A 64 16.96 6.04 3.38
C LEU A 64 15.68 6.20 4.21
N ALA A 65 15.14 7.42 4.32
CA ALA A 65 13.87 7.66 5.00
C ALA A 65 12.70 6.94 4.30
N PHE A 66 12.63 7.01 2.96
CA PHE A 66 11.59 6.33 2.19
C PHE A 66 11.68 4.80 2.32
N LEU A 67 12.89 4.24 2.24
CA LEU A 67 13.08 2.80 2.42
C LEU A 67 12.76 2.34 3.85
N ALA A 68 13.08 3.16 4.86
CA ALA A 68 12.73 2.86 6.26
C ALA A 68 11.21 2.92 6.48
N ASP A 69 10.50 3.88 5.88
CA ASP A 69 9.04 3.94 5.94
C ASP A 69 8.39 2.78 5.18
N MET A 70 8.98 2.35 4.04
CA MET A 70 8.52 1.19 3.29
C MET A 70 8.69 -0.10 4.10
N ASP A 71 9.83 -0.27 4.76
CA ASP A 71 10.10 -1.38 5.67
C ASP A 71 9.07 -1.41 6.83
N ARG A 72 8.86 -0.28 7.49
CA ARG A 72 7.86 -0.14 8.56
C ARG A 72 6.45 -0.47 8.09
N LEU A 73 6.05 -0.02 6.90
CA LEU A 73 4.74 -0.39 6.33
C LEU A 73 4.67 -1.89 6.01
N GLY A 74 5.75 -2.45 5.46
CA GLY A 74 5.88 -3.89 5.20
C GLY A 74 5.67 -4.73 6.46
N GLU A 75 6.36 -4.37 7.54
CA GLU A 75 6.24 -5.05 8.82
C GLU A 75 4.83 -4.87 9.44
N ALA A 76 4.27 -3.67 9.37
CA ALA A 76 2.91 -3.42 9.87
C ALA A 76 1.87 -4.27 9.14
N VAL A 77 1.97 -4.37 7.81
CA VAL A 77 1.10 -5.21 6.99
C VAL A 77 1.29 -6.69 7.33
N GLU A 78 2.53 -7.17 7.48
CA GLU A 78 2.80 -8.54 7.88
C GLU A 78 2.16 -8.89 9.22
N ARG A 79 2.40 -8.07 10.26
CA ARG A 79 1.88 -8.32 11.61
C ARG A 79 0.35 -8.27 11.64
N ALA A 80 -0.25 -7.29 10.98
CA ALA A 80 -1.70 -7.16 10.88
C ALA A 80 -2.33 -8.35 10.14
N CYS A 81 -1.78 -8.75 8.98
CA CYS A 81 -2.31 -9.84 8.19
C CYS A 81 -2.17 -11.18 8.92
N ARG A 82 -1.04 -11.46 9.59
CA ARG A 82 -0.90 -12.66 10.44
C ARG A 82 -1.94 -12.74 11.56
N ARG A 83 -2.36 -11.59 12.08
CA ARG A 83 -3.33 -11.51 13.18
C ARG A 83 -4.78 -11.64 12.70
N VAL A 84 -5.10 -11.08 11.53
CA VAL A 84 -6.49 -10.92 11.06
C VAL A 84 -6.88 -11.95 10.00
N GLU A 85 -5.95 -12.33 9.12
CA GLU A 85 -6.20 -13.19 7.96
C GLU A 85 -5.64 -14.60 8.18
N SER A 86 -6.31 -15.61 7.62
CA SER A 86 -5.80 -16.98 7.61
C SER A 86 -4.92 -17.23 6.38
N GLY A 87 -3.88 -18.06 6.54
CA GLY A 87 -3.03 -18.49 5.43
C GLY A 87 -2.06 -17.41 4.95
N PHE A 88 -1.73 -16.41 5.77
CA PHE A 88 -0.66 -15.47 5.44
C PHE A 88 0.66 -16.22 5.19
N ARG A 89 1.33 -15.88 4.08
CA ARG A 89 2.56 -16.53 3.63
C ARG A 89 3.78 -15.63 3.78
N ARG A 90 3.74 -14.43 3.18
CA ARG A 90 4.85 -13.45 3.17
C ARG A 90 4.38 -12.08 2.67
N VAL A 91 5.26 -11.09 2.69
CA VAL A 91 5.07 -9.80 1.98
C VAL A 91 5.97 -9.70 0.74
N ASN A 92 5.50 -9.04 -0.31
CA ASN A 92 6.29 -8.54 -1.43
C ASN A 92 6.33 -7.00 -1.37
N LEU A 93 7.51 -6.42 -1.60
CA LEU A 93 7.76 -4.98 -1.62
C LEU A 93 8.24 -4.58 -3.00
N GLU A 94 7.55 -3.65 -3.64
CA GLU A 94 7.79 -3.32 -5.05
C GLU A 94 7.78 -1.80 -5.28
N ILE A 95 8.84 -1.26 -5.88
CA ILE A 95 8.88 0.12 -6.39
C ILE A 95 8.95 0.02 -7.92
N LEU A 96 7.87 0.40 -8.60
CA LEU A 96 7.73 0.26 -10.05
C LEU A 96 7.64 1.64 -10.74
N GLY A 97 6.44 2.20 -10.87
CA GLY A 97 6.22 3.56 -11.39
C GLY A 97 6.02 3.69 -12.91
N ASN A 98 5.72 2.60 -13.63
CA ASN A 98 5.49 2.66 -15.08
C ASN A 98 4.15 3.31 -15.47
N THR A 99 3.08 3.02 -14.72
CA THR A 99 1.74 3.58 -14.96
C THR A 99 1.60 4.95 -14.32
N ASP A 100 1.85 5.03 -13.01
CA ASP A 100 1.83 6.27 -12.24
C ASP A 100 3.25 6.73 -11.98
N GLY A 101 3.63 7.87 -12.55
CA GLY A 101 5.02 8.30 -12.62
C GLY A 101 5.59 8.98 -11.37
N PHE A 102 4.90 8.94 -10.23
CA PHE A 102 5.39 9.45 -8.94
C PHE A 102 6.00 8.31 -8.10
N LEU A 103 6.90 8.62 -7.17
CA LEU A 103 7.51 7.61 -6.30
C LEU A 103 6.48 7.02 -5.32
N HIS A 104 6.29 5.72 -5.42
CA HIS A 104 5.49 4.94 -4.48
C HIS A 104 6.02 3.52 -4.37
N ALA A 105 5.73 2.87 -3.24
CA ALA A 105 6.06 1.47 -3.00
C ALA A 105 4.79 0.67 -2.71
N HIS A 106 4.63 -0.46 -3.36
CA HIS A 106 3.56 -1.41 -3.10
C HIS A 106 3.98 -2.41 -2.02
N VAL A 107 3.06 -2.72 -1.13
CA VAL A 107 3.20 -3.73 -0.07
C VAL A 107 2.09 -4.76 -0.26
N TRP A 108 2.47 -5.92 -0.78
CA TRP A 108 1.54 -7.00 -1.13
C TRP A 108 1.67 -8.16 -0.16
N PRO A 109 0.73 -8.36 0.77
CA PRO A 109 0.64 -9.61 1.52
C PRO A 109 0.24 -10.74 0.55
N ARG A 110 0.92 -11.87 0.70
CA ARG A 110 0.75 -13.09 -0.07
C ARG A 110 0.19 -14.17 0.83
N TYR A 111 -0.54 -15.10 0.26
CA TYR A 111 -1.31 -16.11 0.99
C TYR A 111 -1.17 -17.51 0.39
N ASP A 112 -1.26 -18.54 1.23
CA ASP A 112 -1.17 -19.95 0.81
C ASP A 112 -2.43 -20.43 0.07
N TRP A 113 -3.54 -19.69 0.17
CA TRP A 113 -4.77 -19.97 -0.58
C TRP A 113 -4.76 -19.38 -1.99
N GLU A 114 -3.74 -18.60 -2.36
CA GLU A 114 -3.57 -18.11 -3.73
C GLU A 114 -3.49 -19.29 -4.72
N PRO A 115 -4.00 -19.15 -5.97
CA PRO A 115 -3.86 -20.20 -6.98
C PRO A 115 -2.40 -20.62 -7.17
N GLU A 116 -2.14 -21.92 -7.29
CA GLU A 116 -0.78 -22.47 -7.33
C GLU A 116 0.05 -21.90 -8.48
N GLU A 117 -0.59 -21.63 -9.61
CA GLU A 117 -0.01 -21.04 -10.80
C GLU A 117 0.34 -19.55 -10.64
N LEU A 118 -0.23 -18.85 -9.64
CA LEU A 118 -0.02 -17.42 -9.39
C LEU A 118 0.82 -17.11 -8.14
N VAL A 119 0.78 -17.97 -7.11
CA VAL A 119 1.42 -17.68 -5.81
C VAL A 119 2.94 -17.48 -5.90
N ARG A 120 3.59 -18.05 -6.93
CA ARG A 120 5.03 -17.91 -7.20
C ARG A 120 5.36 -16.78 -8.18
N LEU A 121 4.35 -16.12 -8.74
CA LEU A 121 4.49 -15.08 -9.73
C LEU A 121 4.29 -13.68 -9.12
N PRO A 122 4.74 -12.62 -9.82
CA PRO A 122 4.40 -11.26 -9.47
C PRO A 122 2.89 -11.01 -9.54
N VAL A 123 2.39 -10.14 -8.66
CA VAL A 123 0.96 -9.89 -8.51
C VAL A 123 0.30 -9.35 -9.78
N TRP A 124 1.01 -8.60 -10.63
CA TRP A 124 0.45 -8.04 -11.88
C TRP A 124 0.09 -9.09 -12.94
N LEU A 125 0.40 -10.36 -12.72
CA LEU A 125 -0.06 -11.47 -13.57
C LEU A 125 -1.42 -12.04 -13.13
N TYR A 126 -2.03 -11.53 -12.05
CA TYR A 126 -3.41 -11.85 -11.73
C TYR A 126 -4.37 -11.39 -12.86
N PRO A 127 -5.45 -12.16 -13.14
CA PRO A 127 -6.43 -11.80 -14.17
C PRO A 127 -6.98 -10.39 -14.00
N ARG A 128 -7.26 -9.70 -15.12
CA ARG A 128 -7.67 -8.30 -15.15
C ARG A 128 -8.89 -8.02 -14.26
N GLU A 129 -9.80 -8.98 -14.15
CA GLU A 129 -11.01 -8.94 -13.34
C GLU A 129 -10.72 -8.67 -11.87
N ARG A 130 -9.58 -9.16 -11.36
CA ARG A 130 -9.14 -8.91 -9.97
C ARG A 130 -8.88 -7.44 -9.70
N TRP A 131 -8.51 -6.69 -10.75
CA TRP A 131 -8.15 -5.28 -10.68
C TRP A 131 -9.33 -4.34 -10.92
N SER A 132 -10.42 -4.82 -11.54
CA SER A 132 -11.51 -3.96 -12.02
C SER A 132 -12.88 -4.27 -11.43
N GLU A 133 -13.11 -5.48 -10.91
CA GLU A 133 -14.42 -5.84 -10.37
C GLU A 133 -14.68 -5.21 -8.98
N GLU A 134 -15.88 -4.65 -8.81
CA GLU A 134 -16.31 -3.97 -7.58
C GLU A 134 -16.18 -4.82 -6.30
N ARG A 135 -16.31 -6.15 -6.42
CA ARG A 135 -16.14 -7.06 -5.27
C ARG A 135 -14.72 -7.02 -4.69
N TYR A 136 -13.74 -6.59 -5.45
CA TYR A 136 -12.36 -6.41 -4.99
C TYR A 136 -12.04 -4.97 -4.65
N ALA A 137 -12.91 -4.00 -4.93
CA ALA A 137 -12.69 -2.62 -4.53
C ALA A 137 -12.58 -2.51 -3.00
N VAL A 138 -11.70 -1.62 -2.55
CA VAL A 138 -11.58 -1.26 -1.13
C VAL A 138 -12.92 -0.70 -0.61
N GLY A 139 -13.32 -1.18 0.55
CA GLY A 139 -14.55 -0.73 1.20
C GLY A 139 -14.64 -1.25 2.64
N PRO A 140 -15.83 -1.19 3.27
CA PRO A 140 -16.01 -1.49 4.68
C PRO A 140 -15.56 -2.91 5.10
N ARG A 141 -15.52 -3.86 4.15
CA ARG A 141 -15.02 -5.23 4.41
C ARG A 141 -13.57 -5.24 4.89
N GLN A 142 -12.78 -4.23 4.55
CA GLN A 142 -11.37 -4.14 4.91
C GLN A 142 -11.11 -3.22 6.12
N ASP A 143 -12.14 -2.65 6.75
CA ASP A 143 -11.97 -1.72 7.88
C ASP A 143 -11.19 -2.36 9.04
N ARG A 144 -11.51 -3.62 9.38
CA ARG A 144 -10.80 -4.36 10.43
C ARG A 144 -9.31 -4.51 10.13
N LEU A 145 -8.96 -4.83 8.88
CA LEU A 145 -7.57 -5.02 8.48
C LEU A 145 -6.84 -3.68 8.37
N ARG A 146 -7.52 -2.65 7.86
CA ARG A 146 -7.02 -1.27 7.79
C ARG A 146 -6.72 -0.71 9.19
N GLU A 147 -7.62 -0.88 10.15
CA GLU A 147 -7.38 -0.52 11.56
C GLU A 147 -6.18 -1.29 12.12
N ALA A 148 -6.14 -2.60 11.90
CA ALA A 148 -5.04 -3.44 12.37
C ALA A 148 -3.67 -2.98 11.83
N ILE A 149 -3.57 -2.59 10.55
CA ILE A 149 -2.35 -2.04 9.97
C ILE A 149 -2.01 -0.68 10.61
N GLY A 150 -3.01 0.18 10.82
CA GLY A 150 -2.83 1.46 11.51
C GLY A 150 -2.26 1.30 12.92
N GLU A 151 -2.78 0.35 13.71
CA GLU A 151 -2.28 0.04 15.06
C GLU A 151 -0.83 -0.48 15.06
N GLU A 152 -0.48 -1.34 14.10
CA GLU A 152 0.89 -1.84 13.96
C GLU A 152 1.85 -0.72 13.54
N LEU A 153 1.43 0.16 12.63
CA LEU A 153 2.18 1.35 12.27
C LEU A 153 2.45 2.21 13.52
N ASP A 154 1.43 2.47 14.34
CA ASP A 154 1.59 3.28 15.55
C ASP A 154 2.55 2.62 16.57
N ARG A 155 2.48 1.30 16.74
CA ARG A 155 3.41 0.55 17.61
C ARG A 155 4.85 0.58 17.13
N LEU A 156 5.07 0.55 15.81
CA LEU A 156 6.40 0.62 15.19
C LEU A 156 6.97 2.05 15.11
N ALA A 157 6.24 3.06 15.59
CA ALA A 157 6.75 4.43 15.71
C ALA A 157 7.76 4.61 16.85
N GLY A 158 7.74 3.71 17.84
CA GLY A 158 8.49 3.77 19.10
C GLY A 158 9.88 3.17 19.02
#